data_AF-A0A1F2RTL6-F1
#
_entry.id   AF-A0A1F2RTL6-F1
#
_cell.length_a   1.000
_cell.length_b   1.000
_cell.length_c   1.000
_cell.angle_alpha   90.00
_cell.angle_beta   90.00
_cell.angle_gamma   90.00
#
_symmetry.space_group_name_H-M   'P 1'
#
loop_
_entity.id
_entity.type
_entity.pdbx_description
1 polymer ?
#
loop_
_entity_poly.entity_id
_entity_poly.type
_entity_poly.pdbx_seq_one_letter_code
_entity_poly.pdbx_strand_id
1 'polypeptide(L)'
;MNYEEFMKREQSHQLDVVGLKTLYENDVSSKRILECFARGPSGSDRISLDSLEKELRSMGSPVRRSNIVRVIKQLVGLGMGVFIVGRRGSPSRFLSEENLASIGQLAAEPSKENDGVQAGSGKNFNSKSKTAILRHPFHLRPDFEVGLDLPRDFNAREASRLAEFIKTLPFDQN
;
A
#
# COMPACT_ATOMS: atom_id res chain seq x y z
N MET A 1 -22.30 6.09 13.27
CA MET A 1 -21.35 5.38 12.39
C MET A 1 -20.65 4.38 13.27
N ASN A 2 -20.95 3.09 13.11
CA ASN A 2 -20.56 2.09 14.11
C ASN A 2 -19.12 1.62 13.87
N TYR A 3 -18.36 1.37 14.94
CA TYR A 3 -16.95 0.96 14.87
C TYR A 3 -16.80 -0.37 14.10
N GLU A 4 -17.82 -1.23 14.18
CA GLU A 4 -17.90 -2.46 13.40
C GLU A 4 -18.11 -2.24 11.90
N GLU A 5 -18.75 -1.15 11.47
CA GLU A 5 -18.84 -0.79 10.04
C GLU A 5 -17.51 -0.26 9.51
N PHE A 6 -16.70 0.36 10.38
CA PHE A 6 -15.35 0.80 10.04
C PHE A 6 -14.40 -0.41 9.91
N MET A 7 -14.48 -1.36 10.85
CA MET A 7 -13.71 -2.61 10.83
C MET A 7 -14.14 -3.58 9.71
N LYS A 8 -15.42 -3.59 9.31
CA LYS A 8 -15.86 -4.33 8.11
C LYS A 8 -15.32 -3.76 6.80
N ARG A 9 -14.88 -2.51 6.76
CA ARG A 9 -14.17 -1.95 5.58
C ARG A 9 -12.68 -2.34 5.53
N GLU A 10 -12.08 -2.68 6.67
CA GLU A 10 -10.73 -3.26 6.75
C GLU A 10 -10.70 -4.76 6.38
N GLN A 11 -11.87 -5.39 6.22
CA GLN A 11 -11.95 -6.77 5.75
C GLN A 11 -11.69 -6.85 4.24
N SER A 12 -10.46 -7.24 3.90
CA SER A 12 -10.09 -7.97 2.68
C SER A 12 -10.43 -7.31 1.34
N HIS A 13 -9.75 -6.22 0.98
CA HIS A 13 -9.56 -5.93 -0.44
C HIS A 13 -8.47 -6.87 -0.97
N GLN A 14 -8.90 -8.00 -1.50
CA GLN A 14 -8.02 -8.95 -2.18
C GLN A 14 -7.33 -8.22 -3.35
N LEU A 15 -5.99 -8.19 -3.35
CA LEU A 15 -5.20 -7.59 -4.41
C LEU A 15 -5.51 -8.28 -5.75
N ASP A 16 -6.08 -7.54 -6.70
CA ASP A 16 -6.39 -8.06 -8.03
C ASP A 16 -5.19 -7.88 -8.98
N VAL A 17 -4.28 -8.84 -8.94
CA VAL A 17 -3.08 -8.88 -9.79
C VAL A 17 -3.44 -9.10 -11.26
N VAL A 18 -4.49 -9.86 -11.56
CA VAL A 18 -4.93 -10.13 -12.94
C VAL A 18 -5.49 -8.86 -13.56
N GLY A 19 -6.31 -8.12 -12.82
CA GLY A 19 -6.81 -6.81 -13.20
C GLY A 19 -5.70 -5.78 -13.36
N LEU A 20 -4.66 -5.81 -12.52
CA LEU A 20 -3.48 -4.95 -12.65
C LEU A 20 -2.73 -5.20 -13.98
N LYS A 21 -2.49 -6.47 -14.33
CA LYS A 21 -1.82 -6.82 -15.60
C LYS A 21 -2.68 -6.47 -16.81
N THR A 22 -3.98 -6.74 -16.74
CA THR A 22 -4.94 -6.36 -17.77
C THR A 22 -4.96 -4.84 -17.98
N LEU A 23 -4.90 -4.06 -16.89
CA LEU A 23 -4.84 -2.61 -16.94
C LEU A 23 -3.53 -2.11 -17.56
N TYR A 24 -2.40 -2.78 -17.27
CA TYR A 24 -1.09 -2.49 -17.84
C TYR A 24 -1.04 -2.73 -19.36
N GLU A 25 -1.64 -3.81 -19.84
CA GLU A 25 -1.61 -4.18 -21.26
C GLU A 25 -2.58 -3.34 -22.10
N ASN A 26 -3.78 -3.05 -21.60
CA ASN A 26 -4.86 -2.48 -22.40
C ASN A 26 -4.95 -0.95 -22.38
N ASP A 27 -4.31 -0.28 -21.42
CA ASP A 27 -4.37 1.18 -21.32
C ASP A 27 -2.97 1.81 -21.34
N VAL A 28 -2.71 2.57 -22.41
CA VAL A 28 -1.44 3.30 -22.60
C VAL A 28 -1.14 4.25 -21.44
N SER A 29 -2.16 4.87 -20.84
CA SER A 29 -1.97 5.76 -19.70
C SER A 29 -1.54 4.97 -18.46
N SER A 30 -2.18 3.84 -18.20
CA SER A 30 -1.84 2.93 -17.11
C SER A 30 -0.44 2.37 -17.25
N LYS A 31 -0.09 1.89 -18.45
CA LYS A 31 1.26 1.40 -18.76
C LYS A 31 2.33 2.41 -18.39
N ARG A 32 2.20 3.65 -18.86
CA ARG A 32 3.16 4.73 -18.57
C ARG A 32 3.27 5.04 -17.08
N ILE A 33 2.16 5.05 -16.36
CA ILE A 33 2.13 5.30 -14.92
C ILE A 33 2.80 4.16 -14.15
N LEU A 34 2.51 2.91 -14.51
CA LEU A 34 3.08 1.72 -13.86
C LEU A 34 4.58 1.57 -14.19
N GLU A 35 5.00 1.89 -15.41
CA GLU A 35 6.42 2.00 -15.78
C GLU A 35 7.12 3.12 -15.00
N CYS A 36 6.45 4.25 -14.76
CA CYS A 36 6.93 5.31 -13.89
C CYS A 36 7.18 4.79 -12.47
N PHE A 37 6.21 4.05 -11.93
CA PHE A 37 6.34 3.46 -10.60
C PHE A 37 7.51 2.49 -10.52
N ALA A 38 7.65 1.60 -11.52
CA ALA A 38 8.76 0.63 -11.59
C ALA A 38 10.15 1.29 -11.60
N ARG A 39 10.26 2.53 -12.10
CA ARG A 39 11.50 3.32 -12.17
C ARG A 39 11.74 4.23 -10.98
N GLY A 40 10.70 4.54 -10.21
CA GLY A 40 10.76 5.48 -9.11
C GLY A 40 11.74 5.07 -8.00
N PRO A 41 12.11 6.00 -7.11
CA PRO A 41 13.01 5.70 -6.01
C PRO A 41 12.44 4.56 -5.15
N SER A 42 13.21 3.48 -5.03
CA SER A 42 12.83 2.29 -4.28
C SER A 42 12.50 2.67 -2.84
N GLY A 43 11.30 2.31 -2.38
CA GLY A 43 10.86 2.47 -0.99
C GLY A 43 9.83 3.57 -0.75
N SER A 44 9.32 4.23 -1.80
CA SER A 44 8.19 5.14 -1.65
C SER A 44 6.87 4.36 -1.69
N ASP A 45 6.14 4.42 -0.59
CA ASP A 45 4.76 3.94 -0.42
C ASP A 45 3.72 4.94 -0.94
N ARG A 46 4.15 6.15 -1.28
CA ARG A 46 3.28 7.27 -1.61
C ARG A 46 3.78 8.07 -2.80
N ILE A 47 2.86 8.68 -3.53
CA ILE A 47 3.20 9.66 -4.57
C ILE A 47 2.12 10.73 -4.70
N SER A 48 2.53 11.99 -4.76
CA SER A 48 1.62 13.08 -5.09
C SER A 48 1.36 13.07 -6.60
N LEU A 49 0.13 13.39 -7.02
CA LEU A 49 -0.17 13.40 -8.46
C LEU A 49 0.64 14.48 -9.19
N ASP A 50 1.06 15.55 -8.51
CA ASP A 50 1.87 16.62 -9.10
C ASP A 50 3.32 16.14 -9.32
N SER A 51 3.86 15.36 -8.38
CA SER A 51 5.15 14.67 -8.52
C SER A 51 5.11 13.67 -9.66
N LEU A 52 4.06 12.84 -9.72
CA LEU A 52 3.85 11.86 -10.80
C LEU A 52 3.76 12.54 -12.17
N GLU A 53 3.01 13.64 -12.26
CA GLU A 53 2.88 14.40 -13.51
C GLU A 53 4.21 15.01 -13.96
N LYS A 54 4.99 15.56 -13.02
CA LYS A 54 6.33 16.07 -13.28
C LYS A 54 7.27 14.97 -13.77
N GLU A 55 7.23 13.81 -13.13
CA GLU A 55 8.08 12.66 -13.47
C GLU A 55 7.74 12.10 -14.86
N LEU A 56 6.46 11.91 -15.17
CA LEU A 56 5.98 11.48 -16.49
C LEU A 56 6.38 12.45 -17.60
N ARG A 57 6.32 13.76 -17.34
CA ARG A 57 6.82 14.78 -18.29
C ARG A 57 8.33 14.68 -18.48
N SER A 58 9.09 14.48 -17.40
CA SER A 58 10.55 14.35 -17.47
C SER A 58 11.02 13.12 -18.24
N MET A 59 10.23 12.04 -18.23
CA MET A 59 10.48 10.83 -19.03
C MET A 59 10.03 10.94 -20.50
N GLY A 60 9.58 12.11 -20.95
CA GLY A 60 9.09 12.30 -22.33
C GLY A 60 7.75 11.60 -22.60
N SER A 61 7.04 11.17 -21.55
CA SER A 61 5.77 10.43 -21.65
C SER A 61 4.65 11.15 -20.90
N PRO A 62 4.27 12.38 -21.30
CA PRO A 62 3.26 13.15 -20.60
C PRO A 62 1.90 12.42 -20.62
N VAL A 63 1.25 12.39 -19.46
CA VAL A 63 -0.12 11.86 -19.29
C VAL A 63 -0.99 12.99 -18.75
N ARG A 64 -2.19 13.17 -19.34
CA ARG A 64 -3.14 14.19 -18.88
C ARG A 64 -3.58 13.90 -17.44
N ARG A 65 -3.76 14.96 -16.65
CA ARG A 65 -4.19 14.86 -15.24
C ARG A 65 -5.47 14.03 -15.05
N SER A 66 -6.44 14.18 -15.95
CA SER A 66 -7.68 13.38 -15.95
C SER A 66 -7.41 11.87 -16.05
N ASN A 67 -6.44 11.47 -16.87
CA ASN A 67 -6.06 10.07 -17.04
C ASN A 67 -5.29 9.57 -15.81
N ILE A 68 -4.40 10.39 -15.23
CA ILE A 68 -3.74 10.05 -13.97
C ILE A 68 -4.78 9.75 -12.89
N VAL A 69 -5.76 10.65 -12.70
CA VAL A 69 -6.83 10.44 -11.70
C VAL A 69 -7.65 9.18 -12.01
N ARG A 70 -7.98 8.91 -13.28
CA ARG A 70 -8.69 7.70 -13.70
C ARG A 70 -7.91 6.44 -13.32
N VAL A 71 -6.63 6.37 -13.71
CA VAL A 71 -5.77 5.21 -13.44
C VAL A 71 -5.59 5.01 -11.94
N ILE A 72 -5.33 6.08 -11.17
CA ILE A 72 -5.22 5.97 -9.71
C ILE A 72 -6.51 5.43 -9.09
N LYS A 73 -7.69 5.88 -9.54
CA LYS A 73 -8.97 5.33 -9.07
C LYS A 73 -9.15 3.85 -9.45
N GLN A 74 -8.69 3.45 -10.63
CA GLN A 74 -8.70 2.04 -11.04
C GLN A 74 -7.78 1.21 -10.15
N LEU A 75 -6.57 1.69 -9.83
CA LEU A 75 -5.65 1.03 -8.91
C LEU A 75 -6.25 0.88 -7.51
N VAL A 76 -6.95 1.90 -7.00
CA VAL A 76 -7.72 1.80 -5.75
C VAL A 76 -8.81 0.73 -5.86
N GLY A 77 -9.53 0.67 -6.99
CA GLY A 77 -10.54 -0.36 -7.25
C GLY A 77 -9.97 -1.79 -7.32
N LEU A 78 -8.69 -1.94 -7.66
CA LEU A 78 -7.96 -3.21 -7.66
C LEU A 78 -7.35 -3.56 -6.29
N GLY A 79 -7.58 -2.72 -5.27
CA GLY A 79 -7.02 -2.92 -3.93
C GLY A 79 -5.55 -2.49 -3.79
N MET A 80 -4.97 -1.79 -4.75
CA MET A 80 -3.54 -1.43 -4.76
C MET A 80 -3.20 -0.25 -3.82
N GLY A 81 -4.18 0.31 -3.11
CA GLY A 81 -3.98 1.42 -2.19
C GLY A 81 -5.19 2.34 -2.08
N VAL A 82 -4.95 3.54 -1.54
CA VAL A 82 -5.96 4.57 -1.29
C VAL A 82 -5.62 5.88 -1.99
N PHE A 83 -6.66 6.55 -2.48
CA PHE A 83 -6.54 7.88 -3.08
C PHE A 83 -7.00 8.96 -2.11
N ILE A 84 -6.08 9.82 -1.70
CA ILE A 84 -6.34 10.92 -0.78
C ILE A 84 -6.50 12.20 -1.60
N VAL A 85 -7.72 12.73 -1.64
CA VAL A 85 -8.02 14.00 -2.30
C VAL A 85 -7.49 15.16 -1.46
N GLY A 86 -6.69 16.00 -2.08
CA GLY A 86 -6.14 17.21 -1.46
C GLY A 86 -7.20 18.26 -1.15
N ARG A 87 -7.01 19.04 -0.08
CA ARG A 87 -7.84 20.19 0.31
C ARG A 87 -6.96 21.37 0.70
N ARG A 88 -7.44 22.61 0.52
CA ARG A 88 -6.76 23.85 0.91
C ARG A 88 -5.30 23.92 0.42
N GLY A 89 -5.07 23.63 -0.86
CA GLY A 89 -3.72 23.65 -1.46
C GLY A 89 -2.84 22.44 -1.15
N SER A 90 -3.30 21.49 -0.32
CA SER A 90 -2.61 20.20 -0.19
C SER A 90 -2.76 19.39 -1.47
N PRO A 91 -1.69 18.75 -1.99
CA PRO A 91 -1.76 17.97 -3.22
C PRO A 91 -2.54 16.67 -3.00
N SER A 92 -3.28 16.25 -4.02
CA SER A 92 -3.86 14.90 -4.07
C SER A 92 -2.75 13.87 -4.21
N ARG A 93 -2.92 12.72 -3.55
CA ARG A 93 -1.87 11.70 -3.46
C ARG A 93 -2.45 10.30 -3.45
N PHE A 94 -1.65 9.38 -3.96
CA PHE A 94 -1.87 7.95 -3.87
C PHE A 94 -0.97 7.39 -2.78
N LEU A 95 -1.54 6.54 -1.93
CA LEU A 95 -0.83 5.81 -0.88
C LEU A 95 -1.09 4.33 -1.12
N SER A 96 -0.04 3.54 -1.19
CA SER A 96 -0.09 2.10 -1.35
C SER A 96 0.48 1.45 -0.08
N GLU A 97 -0.04 0.27 0.26
CA GLU A 97 0.56 -0.58 1.30
C GLU A 97 1.86 -1.20 0.81
N GLU A 98 1.92 -1.52 -0.47
CA GLU A 98 3.11 -2.01 -1.16
C GLU A 98 3.96 -0.85 -1.69
N ASN A 99 5.26 -1.11 -1.86
CA ASN A 99 6.15 -0.18 -2.54
C ASN A 99 5.68 0.06 -3.99
N LEU A 100 5.60 1.32 -4.43
CA LEU A 100 5.17 1.66 -5.78
C LEU A 100 6.02 0.96 -6.86
N ALA A 101 7.33 0.83 -6.63
CA ALA A 101 8.21 0.10 -7.54
C ALA A 101 7.79 -1.37 -7.71
N SER A 102 7.37 -2.02 -6.62
CA SER A 102 6.89 -3.41 -6.65
C SER A 102 5.59 -3.53 -7.46
N ILE A 103 4.65 -2.59 -7.30
CA ILE A 103 3.40 -2.56 -8.10
C ILE A 103 3.73 -2.42 -9.59
N GLY A 104 4.64 -1.51 -9.94
CA GLY A 104 5.05 -1.29 -11.32
C GLY A 104 5.73 -2.53 -11.93
N GLN A 105 6.61 -3.18 -11.17
CA GLN A 105 7.30 -4.40 -11.60
C GLN A 105 6.32 -5.56 -11.77
N LEU A 106 5.43 -5.78 -10.80
CA LEU A 106 4.42 -6.83 -10.84
C LEU A 106 3.49 -6.71 -12.06
N ALA A 107 3.16 -5.48 -12.44
CA ALA A 107 2.37 -5.19 -13.63
C ALA A 107 3.13 -5.51 -14.94
N ALA A 108 4.43 -5.25 -14.97
CA ALA A 108 5.29 -5.46 -16.13
C ALA A 108 5.76 -6.91 -16.30
N GLU A 109 5.65 -7.75 -15.27
CA GLU A 109 6.04 -9.16 -15.34
C GLU A 109 5.18 -9.93 -16.35
N PRO A 110 5.80 -10.64 -17.32
CA PRO A 110 5.06 -11.42 -18.30
C PRO A 110 4.22 -12.48 -17.59
N SER A 111 2.94 -12.53 -17.95
CA SER A 111 2.03 -13.59 -17.55
C SER A 111 2.62 -14.92 -18.03
N LYS A 112 3.16 -15.73 -17.12
CA LYS A 112 3.42 -17.14 -17.44
C LYS A 112 2.06 -17.78 -17.63
N GLU A 113 1.67 -17.94 -18.90
CA GLU A 113 0.50 -18.71 -19.29
C GLU A 113 0.59 -20.08 -18.61
N ASN A 114 -0.36 -20.36 -17.72
CA ASN A 114 -0.73 -21.73 -17.40
C ASN A 114 -2.21 -21.85 -17.79
N ASP A 115 -2.44 -22.76 -18.72
CA ASP A 115 -3.73 -23.24 -19.17
C ASP A 115 -4.65 -23.59 -17.99
N GLY A 116 -5.94 -23.36 -18.22
CA GLY A 116 -6.91 -23.09 -17.18
C GLY A 116 -7.33 -24.24 -16.27
N VAL A 117 -7.83 -23.85 -15.10
CA VAL A 117 -8.92 -24.51 -14.37
C VAL A 117 -9.70 -23.43 -13.61
N GLN A 118 -11.03 -23.59 -13.56
CA GLN A 118 -12.01 -22.78 -12.86
C GLN A 118 -11.71 -22.50 -11.37
N ALA A 119 -12.33 -21.42 -10.89
CA ALA A 119 -12.92 -21.20 -9.57
C ALA A 119 -12.27 -21.88 -8.35
N GLY A 120 -11.86 -21.05 -7.38
CA GLY A 120 -11.65 -21.48 -6.01
C GLY A 120 -10.28 -22.11 -5.77
N SER A 121 -9.24 -21.28 -5.73
CA SER A 121 -8.03 -21.66 -5.02
C SER A 121 -7.46 -20.41 -4.37
N GLY A 122 -7.76 -20.27 -3.08
CA GLY A 122 -7.11 -19.33 -2.20
C GLY A 122 -5.62 -19.65 -2.17
N LYS A 123 -4.88 -19.11 -3.14
CA LYS A 123 -3.44 -18.99 -3.01
C LYS A 123 -3.22 -17.88 -2.01
N ASN A 124 -3.11 -18.29 -0.75
CA ASN A 124 -2.41 -17.57 0.31
C ASN A 124 -1.00 -17.25 -0.20
N PHE A 125 -0.87 -16.20 -1.02
CA PHE A 125 0.38 -15.48 -1.19
C PHE A 125 0.55 -14.58 0.03
N ASN A 126 0.66 -15.26 1.17
CA ASN A 126 1.40 -14.75 2.29
C ASN A 126 2.88 -14.79 1.88
N SER A 127 3.28 -13.91 0.96
CA SER A 127 4.65 -13.43 0.91
C SER A 127 4.85 -12.40 2.02
N LYS A 128 4.42 -12.73 3.25
CA LYS A 128 5.29 -12.49 4.38
C LYS A 128 6.61 -13.15 3.99
N SER A 129 7.58 -12.33 3.58
CA SER A 129 8.86 -12.49 4.27
C SER A 129 8.45 -12.66 5.74
N LYS A 130 8.67 -13.82 6.33
CA LYS A 130 8.40 -14.01 7.76
C LYS A 130 9.29 -12.99 8.45
N THR A 131 8.83 -11.76 8.59
CA THR A 131 9.46 -10.73 9.38
C THR A 131 9.42 -11.32 10.76
N ALA A 132 10.59 -11.79 11.19
CA ALA A 132 10.73 -12.48 12.45
C ALA A 132 10.15 -11.57 13.51
N ILE A 133 9.18 -12.08 14.29
CA ILE A 133 8.58 -11.31 15.36
C ILE A 133 9.55 -11.38 16.54
N LEU A 134 9.95 -10.23 17.06
CA LEU A 134 10.76 -10.10 18.26
C LEU A 134 9.84 -9.68 19.41
N ARG A 135 9.84 -10.46 20.48
CA ARG A 135 9.13 -10.13 21.72
C ARG A 135 10.02 -9.24 22.58
N HIS A 136 9.50 -8.07 22.94
CA HIS A 136 10.14 -7.11 23.82
C HIS A 136 9.43 -7.10 25.17
N PRO A 137 9.97 -7.79 26.20
CA PRO A 137 9.38 -7.81 27.52
C PRO A 137 9.70 -6.51 28.29
N PHE A 138 8.70 -5.97 28.97
CA PHE A 138 8.80 -4.82 29.86
C PHE A 138 8.28 -5.23 31.25
N HIS A 139 9.17 -5.21 32.24
CA HIS A 139 8.80 -5.45 33.62
C HIS A 139 8.35 -4.13 34.25
N LEU A 140 7.04 -3.93 34.38
CA LEU A 140 6.49 -2.72 35.01
C LEU A 140 6.44 -2.88 36.53
N ARG A 141 6.29 -4.11 37.02
CA ARG A 141 6.40 -4.50 38.44
C ARG A 141 7.06 -5.88 38.54
N PRO A 142 7.57 -6.29 39.72
CA PRO A 142 8.19 -7.61 39.90
C PRO A 142 7.29 -8.79 39.52
N ASP A 143 5.97 -8.61 39.61
CA ASP A 143 4.91 -9.58 39.34
C ASP A 143 4.13 -9.28 38.05
N PHE A 144 4.50 -8.23 37.30
CA PHE A 144 3.75 -7.79 36.12
C PHE A 144 4.68 -7.46 34.95
N GLU A 145 4.66 -8.33 33.95
CA GLU A 145 5.39 -8.22 32.69
C GLU A 145 4.43 -7.97 31.52
N VAL A 146 4.74 -6.96 30.71
CA VAL A 146 4.04 -6.67 29.46
C VAL A 146 4.98 -6.94 28.29
N GLY A 147 4.60 -7.82 27.37
CA GLY A 147 5.34 -8.07 26.14
C GLY A 147 4.77 -7.28 24.97
N LEU A 148 5.65 -6.65 24.20
CA LEU A 148 5.30 -6.12 22.87
C LEU A 148 5.93 -6.99 21.79
N ASP A 149 5.10 -7.53 20.92
CA ASP A 149 5.55 -8.32 19.77
C ASP A 149 5.71 -7.40 18.55
N LEU A 150 6.96 -7.14 18.16
CA LEU A 150 7.31 -6.21 17.09
C LEU A 150 7.98 -6.94 15.92
N PRO A 151 7.77 -6.50 14.66
CA PRO A 151 8.53 -7.01 13.53
C PRO A 151 10.04 -6.74 13.67
N ARG A 152 10.89 -7.64 13.17
CA ARG A 152 12.36 -7.46 13.19
C ARG A 152 12.84 -6.22 12.42
N ASP A 153 12.07 -5.78 11.43
CA ASP A 153 12.34 -4.61 10.60
C ASP A 153 11.69 -3.32 11.12
N PHE A 154 11.20 -3.33 12.37
CA PHE A 154 10.61 -2.17 13.04
C PHE A 154 11.58 -0.98 13.07
N ASN A 155 11.20 0.11 12.39
CA ASN A 155 12.08 1.25 12.15
C ASN A 155 11.82 2.44 13.08
N ALA A 156 12.72 3.44 13.06
CA ALA A 156 12.64 4.60 13.97
C ALA A 156 11.36 5.45 13.80
N ARG A 157 10.77 5.50 12.61
CA ARG A 157 9.53 6.25 12.35
C ARG A 157 8.33 5.53 12.96
N GLU A 158 8.28 4.21 12.81
CA GLU A 158 7.27 3.36 13.44
C GLU A 158 7.40 3.38 14.97
N ALA A 159 8.63 3.34 15.49
CA ALA A 159 8.88 3.50 16.92
C ALA A 159 8.35 4.83 17.47
N SER A 160 8.56 5.93 16.73
CA SER A 160 8.05 7.25 17.12
C SER A 160 6.51 7.28 17.12
N ARG A 161 5.88 6.72 16.09
CA ARG A 161 4.42 6.62 16.00
C ARG A 161 3.82 5.75 17.10
N LEU A 162 4.43 4.59 17.38
CA LEU A 162 4.01 3.69 18.45
C LEU A 162 4.11 4.39 19.81
N ALA A 163 5.19 5.13 20.05
CA ALA A 163 5.37 5.91 21.28
C ALA A 163 4.31 7.02 21.42
N GLU A 164 4.00 7.75 20.36
CA GLU A 164 2.92 8.74 20.36
C GLU A 164 1.57 8.10 20.64
N PHE A 165 1.26 6.96 20.00
CA PHE A 165 0.04 6.21 20.26
C PHE A 165 -0.06 5.77 21.73
N ILE A 166 0.97 5.15 22.29
CA ILE A 166 0.99 4.70 23.69
C ILE A 166 0.75 5.88 24.65
N LYS A 167 1.32 7.06 24.35
CA LYS A 167 1.10 8.28 25.16
C LYS A 167 -0.34 8.80 25.11
N THR A 168 -1.11 8.45 24.08
CA THR A 168 -2.52 8.81 23.97
C THR A 168 -3.47 7.83 24.66
N LEU A 169 -2.96 6.70 25.16
CA LEU A 169 -3.79 5.75 25.88
C LEU A 169 -4.33 6.39 27.16
N PRO A 170 -5.64 6.39 27.37
CA PRO A 170 -6.22 6.85 28.62
C PRO A 170 -5.79 5.91 29.75
N PHE A 171 -5.28 6.47 30.84
CA PHE A 171 -4.95 5.70 32.04
C PHE A 171 -6.16 5.52 32.99
N ASP A 172 -7.34 5.98 32.57
CA ASP A 172 -8.57 5.87 33.34
C ASP A 172 -9.48 4.79 32.76
N GLN A 173 -9.63 3.70 33.52
CA GLN A 173 -10.85 2.91 33.55
C GLN A 173 -11.31 2.82 35.01
N ASN A 174 -12.54 3.28 35.25
CA ASN A 174 -13.34 2.91 36.41
C ASN A 174 -13.51 1.39 36.50
#